data_AF-A0A2S5P5M4-F1
#
_entry.id   AF-A0A2S5P5M4-F1
#
_cell.length_a   1.000
_cell.length_b   1.000
_cell.length_c   1.000
_cell.angle_alpha   90.00
_cell.angle_beta   90.00
_cell.angle_gamma   90.00
#
_symmetry.space_group_name_H-M   'P 1'
#
loop_
_entity.id
_entity.type
_entity.pdbx_description
1 polymer ?
#
loop_
_entity_poly.entity_id
_entity_poly.type
_entity_poly.pdbx_seq_one_letter_code
_entity_poly.pdbx_strand_id
1 'polypeptide(L)'
;MSHHRLLPTSVVLDRVCMSKTQLYRLINTGEFPKPVPVGRQRVAFLESEVAAWIDARVRLRADGVGAEARRDRAIRAVGGRS
;
A
#
# COMPACT_ATOMS: atom_id res chain seq x y z
N MET A 1 -17.67 -22.38 0.47
CA MET A 1 -18.16 -21.12 -0.13
C MET A 1 -17.13 -20.05 0.16
N SER A 2 -16.46 -19.51 -0.87
CA SER A 2 -15.45 -18.47 -0.66
C SER A 2 -16.13 -17.12 -0.52
N HIS A 3 -16.24 -16.64 0.72
CA HIS A 3 -16.79 -15.32 0.99
C HIS A 3 -15.71 -14.26 0.76
N HIS A 4 -15.97 -13.37 -0.20
CA HIS A 4 -15.09 -12.24 -0.49
C HIS A 4 -15.54 -11.03 0.34
N ARG A 5 -14.70 -10.62 1.29
CA ARG A 5 -14.97 -9.45 2.13
C ARG A 5 -14.33 -8.22 1.51
N LEU A 6 -15.09 -7.13 1.47
CA LEU A 6 -14.63 -5.81 1.04
C LEU A 6 -14.32 -4.93 2.26
N LEU A 7 -13.21 -4.22 2.19
CA LEU A 7 -12.73 -3.30 3.23
C LEU A 7 -12.91 -1.86 2.78
N PRO A 8 -13.48 -0.98 3.61
CA PRO A 8 -13.50 0.45 3.31
C PRO A 8 -12.08 1.03 3.40
N THR A 9 -11.84 2.14 2.71
CA THR A 9 -10.53 2.83 2.70
C THR A 9 -10.01 3.13 4.11
N SER A 10 -10.88 3.48 5.07
CA SER A 10 -10.48 3.74 6.46
C SER A 10 -9.82 2.53 7.12
N VAL A 11 -10.39 1.33 6.94
CA VAL A 11 -9.83 0.08 7.48
C VAL A 11 -8.53 -0.30 6.78
N VAL A 12 -8.44 -0.04 5.46
CA VAL A 12 -7.18 -0.26 4.73
C VAL A 12 -6.08 0.63 5.30
N LEU A 13 -6.34 1.93 5.48
CA LEU A 13 -5.36 2.88 6.02
C LEU A 13 -4.86 2.49 7.41
N ASP A 14 -5.76 1.99 8.26
CA ASP A 14 -5.43 1.46 9.59
C ASP A 14 -4.50 0.23 9.48
N ARG A 15 -4.85 -0.75 8.64
CA ARG A 15 -4.05 -1.97 8.45
C ARG A 15 -2.66 -1.73 7.87
N VAL A 16 -2.54 -0.80 6.92
CA VAL A 16 -1.26 -0.53 6.24
C VAL A 16 -0.46 0.61 6.87
N CYS A 17 -1.01 1.25 7.92
CA CYS A 17 -0.39 2.31 8.69
C CYS A 17 0.23 3.41 7.80
N MET A 18 -0.52 3.89 6.80
CA MET A 18 -0.06 4.94 5.88
C MET A 18 -1.10 6.03 5.66
N SER A 19 -0.66 7.19 5.17
CA SER A 19 -1.56 8.28 4.82
C SER A 19 -2.36 7.98 3.56
N LYS A 20 -3.54 8.60 3.46
CA LYS A 20 -4.42 8.52 2.28
C LYS A 20 -3.69 8.92 0.99
N THR A 21 -2.87 9.98 1.04
CA THR A 21 -2.08 10.45 -0.10
C THR A 21 -1.07 9.40 -0.57
N GLN A 22 -0.39 8.72 0.36
CA GLN A 22 0.54 7.66 0.02
C GLN A 22 -0.19 6.46 -0.61
N LEU A 23 -1.34 6.08 -0.06
CA LEU A 23 -2.16 5.01 -0.62
C LEU A 23 -2.53 5.29 -2.08
N TYR A 24 -3.05 6.48 -2.38
CA TYR A 24 -3.39 6.84 -3.77
C TYR A 24 -2.18 6.94 -4.69
N ARG A 25 -1.02 7.38 -4.18
CA ARG A 25 0.21 7.34 -4.97
C ARG A 25 0.57 5.91 -5.36
N LEU A 26 0.51 4.96 -4.43
CA LEU A 26 0.79 3.55 -4.71
C LEU A 26 -0.25 2.92 -5.66
N ILE A 27 -1.51 3.32 -5.55
CA ILE A 27 -2.56 2.91 -6.51
C ILE A 27 -2.22 3.44 -7.91
N ASN A 28 -1.79 4.70 -8.02
CA ASN A 28 -1.42 5.31 -9.30
C ASN A 28 -0.14 4.71 -9.89
N THR A 29 0.84 4.30 -9.07
CA THR A 29 2.05 3.61 -9.54
C THR A 29 1.82 2.11 -9.80
N GLY A 30 0.63 1.59 -9.49
CA GLY A 30 0.30 0.17 -9.66
C GLY A 30 0.92 -0.75 -8.59
N GLU A 31 1.51 -0.17 -7.55
CA GLU A 31 2.14 -0.88 -6.43
C GLU A 31 1.14 -1.33 -5.36
N PHE A 32 -0.10 -0.84 -5.40
CA PHE A 32 -1.17 -1.21 -4.46
C PHE A 32 -2.42 -1.71 -5.22
N PRO A 33 -3.19 -2.65 -4.64
CA PRO A 33 -4.44 -3.13 -5.24
C PRO A 33 -5.40 -2.01 -5.65
N LYS A 34 -6.08 -2.21 -6.79
CA LYS A 34 -7.03 -1.22 -7.29
C LYS A 34 -8.30 -1.20 -6.42
N PRO A 35 -8.84 -0.02 -6.10
CA PRO A 35 -10.11 0.07 -5.40
C PRO A 35 -11.26 -0.44 -6.29
N VAL A 36 -12.16 -1.22 -5.68
CA VAL A 36 -13.44 -1.63 -6.26
C VAL A 36 -14.49 -0.55 -5.95
N PRO A 37 -15.14 0.04 -6.97
CA PRO A 37 -16.24 0.97 -6.74
C PRO A 37 -17.45 0.19 -6.21
N VAL A 38 -17.90 0.53 -5.00
CA VAL A 38 -19.10 -0.08 -4.36
C VAL A 38 -20.33 0.79 -4.59
N GLY A 39 -20.13 2.09 -4.81
CA GLY A 39 -21.21 3.02 -5.14
C GLY A 39 -20.67 4.34 -5.67
N ARG A 40 -21.56 5.33 -5.84
CA ARG A 40 -21.26 6.58 -6.56
C ARG A 40 -20.09 7.39 -5.98
N GLN A 41 -19.86 7.31 -4.67
CA GLN A 41 -18.77 8.02 -3.98
C GLN A 41 -17.94 7.12 -3.07
N ARG A 42 -18.27 5.82 -3.01
CA ARG A 42 -17.66 4.88 -2.07
C ARG A 42 -16.87 3.83 -2.83
N VAL A 43 -15.61 3.70 -2.45
CA VAL A 43 -14.72 2.63 -2.90
C VAL A 43 -14.38 1.71 -1.74
N ALA A 44 -14.08 0.46 -2.07
CA ALA A 44 -13.60 -0.55 -1.14
C ALA A 44 -12.46 -1.35 -1.78
N PHE A 45 -11.76 -2.13 -0.97
CA PHE A 45 -10.66 -2.99 -1.41
C PHE A 45 -10.98 -4.43 -1.06
N LEU A 46 -10.53 -5.37 -1.87
CA LEU A 46 -10.71 -6.78 -1.56
C LEU A 46 -9.78 -7.17 -0.41
N GLU A 47 -10.32 -7.81 0.63
CA GLU A 47 -9.54 -8.18 1.80
C GLU A 47 -8.37 -9.11 1.45
N SER A 48 -8.58 -10.05 0.53
CA SER A 48 -7.53 -10.96 0.07
C SER A 48 -6.41 -10.24 -0.67
N GLU A 49 -6.70 -9.21 -1.46
CA GLU A 49 -5.68 -8.43 -2.16
C GLU A 49 -4.85 -7.60 -1.19
N VAL A 50 -5.50 -6.96 -0.21
CA VAL A 50 -4.81 -6.19 0.83
C VAL A 50 -3.93 -7.11 1.68
N ALA A 51 -4.44 -8.28 2.08
CA ALA A 51 -3.65 -9.28 2.81
C ALA A 51 -2.45 -9.77 1.99
N ALA A 52 -2.66 -10.14 0.72
CA ALA A 52 -1.60 -10.58 -0.18
C ALA A 52 -0.52 -9.49 -0.38
N TRP A 53 -0.92 -8.22 -0.45
CA TRP A 53 0.00 -7.10 -0.51
C TRP A 53 0.83 -6.96 0.77
N ILE A 54 0.21 -7.07 1.95
CA ILE A 54 0.92 -7.07 3.24
C ILE A 54 1.92 -8.22 3.30
N ASP A 55 1.50 -9.43 2.94
CA ASP A 55 2.37 -10.62 2.90
C ASP A 55 3.55 -10.43 1.96
N ALA A 56 3.33 -9.82 0.78
CA ALA A 56 4.42 -9.48 -0.13
C ALA A 56 5.42 -8.51 0.52
N ARG A 57 4.96 -7.51 1.28
CA ARG A 57 5.85 -6.59 2.02
C ARG A 57 6.61 -7.30 3.14
N VAL A 58 5.98 -8.24 3.83
CA VAL A 58 6.63 -9.07 4.86
C VAL A 58 7.70 -9.96 4.24
N ARG A 59 7.43 -10.60 3.10
CA ARG A 59 8.41 -11.38 2.33
C ARG A 59 9.58 -10.50 1.87
N LEU A 60 9.31 -9.37 1.23
CA LEU A 60 10.35 -8.42 0.83
C LEU A 60 11.22 -7.96 2.01
N ARG A 61 10.63 -7.76 3.20
CA ARG A 61 11.41 -7.49 4.43
C ARG A 61 12.30 -8.67 4.80
N ALA A 62 11.78 -9.90 4.78
CA ALA A 62 12.56 -11.11 5.05
C ALA A 62 13.73 -11.26 4.06
N ASP A 63 13.51 -10.87 2.81
CA ASP A 63 14.51 -10.86 1.74
C ASP A 63 15.47 -9.64 1.81
N GLY A 64 15.29 -8.72 2.77
CA GLY A 64 16.13 -7.53 2.97
C GLY A 64 15.77 -6.32 2.07
N VAL A 65 14.79 -6.46 1.17
CA VAL A 65 14.35 -5.47 0.20
C VAL A 65 13.40 -4.45 0.86
N GLY A 66 13.98 -3.50 1.57
CA GLY A 66 13.21 -2.43 2.23
C GLY A 66 14.06 -1.42 2.99
N ALA A 67 15.26 -1.82 3.40
CA ALA A 67 16.29 -0.90 3.85
C ALA A 67 16.80 -0.02 2.70
N GLU A 68 16.92 -0.59 1.50
CA GLU A 68 17.47 0.07 0.32
C GLU A 68 16.62 1.25 -0.16
N ALA A 69 15.31 1.07 -0.33
CA ALA A 69 14.41 2.18 -0.71
C ALA A 69 14.25 3.28 0.37
N ARG A 70 14.61 3.00 1.64
CA ARG A 70 14.76 4.05 2.67
C ARG A 70 16.14 4.74 2.56
N ARG A 71 17.21 3.97 2.36
CA ARG A 71 18.57 4.48 2.13
C ARG A 71 18.61 5.41 0.91
N ASP A 72 18.04 5.00 -0.22
CA ASP A 72 18.03 5.80 -1.46
C ASP A 72 17.29 7.13 -1.31
N ARG A 73 16.16 7.12 -0.58
CA ARG A 73 15.44 8.36 -0.26
C ARG A 73 16.21 9.25 0.71
N ALA A 74 16.90 8.66 1.70
CA ALA A 74 17.76 9.42 2.61
C ALA A 74 18.96 10.04 1.87
N ILE A 75 19.59 9.30 0.96
CA ILE A 75 20.72 9.76 0.13
C ILE A 75 20.28 10.94 -0.77
N ARG A 76 19.14 10.82 -1.46
CA ARG A 76 18.60 11.91 -2.31
C ARG A 76 18.20 13.16 -1.52
N ALA A 77 17.72 13.00 -0.28
CA ALA A 77 17.39 14.13 0.58
C ALA A 77 18.64 14.88 1.11
N VAL A 78 19.78 14.20 1.22
CA VAL A 78 21.05 14.81 1.63
C VAL A 78 21.75 15.50 0.46
N GLY A 79 21.70 14.93 -0.75
CA GLY A 79 22.38 15.47 -1.94
C GLY A 79 21.77 16.73 -2.57
N GLY A 80 20.60 17.18 -2.13
CA GLY A 80 19.93 18.38 -2.65
C GLY A 80 20.27 19.70 -1.93
N ARG A 81 21.22 19.69 -0.98
CA ARG A 81 21.68 20.88 -0.23
C ARG A 81 23.11 21.29 -0.59
N SER A 82 23.45 21.31 -1.87
CA SER A 82 24.74 21.82 -2.37
C SER A 82 24.53 22.70 -3.56
#